data_AF-A0A372EQH9-F1
#
_entry.id   AF-A0A372EQH9-F1
#
_cell.length_a   1.000
_cell.length_b   1.000
_cell.length_c   1.000
_cell.angle_alpha   90.00
_cell.angle_beta   90.00
_cell.angle_gamma   90.00
#
_symmetry.space_group_name_H-M   'P 1'
#
loop_
_entity.id
_entity.type
_entity.pdbx_description
1 polymer ?
#
loop_
_entity_poly.entity_id
_entity_poly.type
_entity_poly.pdbx_seq_one_letter_code
_entity_poly.pdbx_strand_id
1 'polypeptide(L)'
;MAQAEGHPGLAAAYVWPVPPARQWAALRQGAADADDKRALLECACGEPGCWPLLATVTVGPVRVIWSGFEQPHRRAGSAAGHWDYGGFGPFVFERAAYDAALQAAAGA
;
A
#
# COMPACT_ATOMS: atom_id res chain seq x y z
N MET A 1 -19.40 0.33 2.91
CA MET A 1 -18.75 1.52 2.32
C MET A 1 -18.22 2.40 3.45
N ALA A 2 -17.27 3.30 3.23
CA ALA A 2 -16.59 4.15 4.24
C ALA A 2 -17.48 4.96 5.22
N GLN A 3 -18.80 4.87 5.06
CA GLN A 3 -19.84 5.41 5.93
C GLN A 3 -19.84 4.85 7.36
N ALA A 4 -19.40 3.61 7.58
CA ALA A 4 -19.48 2.96 8.90
C ALA A 4 -18.55 3.60 9.97
N GLU A 5 -17.53 4.35 9.55
CA GLU A 5 -16.62 5.08 10.46
C GLU A 5 -16.83 6.59 10.42
N GLY A 6 -17.93 7.06 9.83
CA GLY A 6 -18.28 8.48 9.78
C GLY A 6 -17.39 9.33 8.87
N HIS A 7 -16.49 8.73 8.09
CA HIS A 7 -15.52 9.43 7.24
C HIS A 7 -15.62 8.97 5.78
N PRO A 8 -16.71 9.32 5.07
CA PRO A 8 -17.02 8.81 3.74
C PRO A 8 -15.98 9.17 2.65
N GLY A 9 -15.14 10.18 2.90
CA GLY A 9 -14.09 10.62 1.97
C GLY A 9 -12.77 9.85 2.04
N LEU A 10 -12.49 9.09 3.11
CA LEU A 10 -11.14 8.54 3.33
C LEU A 10 -10.82 7.35 2.43
N ALA A 11 -11.80 6.52 2.09
CA ALA A 11 -11.60 5.38 1.20
C ALA A 11 -11.30 5.76 -0.26
N ALA A 12 -11.59 7.01 -0.65
CA ALA A 12 -11.39 7.52 -2.00
C ALA A 12 -10.33 8.64 -2.07
N ALA A 13 -9.78 9.08 -0.93
CA ALA A 13 -8.79 10.14 -0.83
C ALA A 13 -7.40 9.59 -0.48
N TYR A 14 -7.08 8.41 -1.03
CA TYR A 14 -5.74 7.87 -0.96
C TYR A 14 -4.77 8.80 -1.70
N VAL A 15 -3.71 9.18 -1.02
CA VAL A 15 -2.54 9.81 -1.62
C VAL A 15 -1.38 8.84 -1.56
N TRP A 16 -0.35 9.13 -2.35
CA TRP A 16 0.89 8.39 -2.24
C TRP A 16 1.54 8.62 -0.86
N PRO A 17 2.11 7.59 -0.21
CA PRO A 17 2.59 7.66 1.18
C PRO A 17 3.58 8.80 1.45
N VAL A 18 3.57 9.30 2.69
CA VAL A 18 4.41 10.38 3.22
C VAL A 18 5.39 9.82 4.27
N PRO A 19 6.67 10.27 4.38
CA PRO A 19 7.44 11.14 3.49
C PRO A 19 8.21 10.35 2.42
N PRO A 20 8.54 10.98 1.28
CA PRO A 20 9.06 10.31 0.08
C PRO A 20 10.24 9.36 0.38
N ALA A 21 11.33 9.86 0.95
CA ALA A 21 12.60 9.12 0.99
C ALA A 21 12.55 7.78 1.74
N ARG A 22 11.80 7.70 2.85
CA ARG A 22 11.76 6.48 3.68
C ARG A 22 10.92 5.38 3.04
N GLN A 23 9.78 5.73 2.45
CA GLN A 23 8.87 4.76 1.86
C GLN A 23 9.42 4.18 0.56
N TRP A 24 10.01 5.02 -0.31
CA TRP A 24 10.61 4.56 -1.56
C TRP A 24 11.75 3.58 -1.30
N ALA A 25 12.57 3.83 -0.27
CA ALA A 25 13.63 2.90 0.12
C ALA A 25 13.05 1.54 0.56
N ALA A 26 11.98 1.54 1.38
CA ALA A 26 11.32 0.32 1.83
C ALA A 26 10.71 -0.50 0.67
N LEU A 27 10.10 0.18 -0.31
CA LEU A 27 9.52 -0.47 -1.51
C LEU A 27 10.56 -1.11 -2.43
N ARG A 28 11.82 -0.65 -2.39
CA ARG A 28 12.93 -1.22 -3.18
C ARG A 28 13.60 -2.41 -2.51
N GLN A 29 13.57 -2.46 -1.18
CA GLN A 29 14.14 -3.56 -0.42
C GLN A 29 13.19 -4.77 -0.38
N GLY A 30 11.88 -4.53 -0.55
CA GLY A 30 10.86 -5.56 -0.46
C GLY A 30 10.53 -5.94 0.97
N ALA A 31 9.68 -6.96 1.11
CA ALA A 31 9.27 -7.56 2.35
C ALA A 31 10.33 -8.59 2.81
N ALA A 32 10.70 -8.56 4.09
CA ALA A 32 11.59 -9.56 4.68
C ALA A 32 10.91 -10.94 4.79
N ASP A 33 9.59 -10.96 4.96
CA ASP A 33 8.73 -12.13 5.00
C ASP A 33 7.29 -11.77 4.56
N ALA A 34 6.33 -12.71 4.66
CA ALA A 34 4.95 -12.48 4.22
C ALA A 34 4.17 -11.50 5.11
N ASP A 35 4.58 -11.33 6.37
CA ASP A 35 3.94 -10.46 7.36
C ASP A 35 4.48 -9.03 7.30
N ASP A 36 5.65 -8.82 6.68
CA ASP A 36 6.26 -7.51 6.43
C ASP A 36 5.54 -6.75 5.28
N LYS A 37 4.31 -6.32 5.55
CA LYS A 37 3.53 -5.48 4.63
C LYS A 37 4.01 -4.04 4.64
N ARG A 38 4.06 -3.43 3.45
CA ARG A 38 4.41 -2.02 3.23
C ARG A 38 3.16 -1.23 2.89
N ALA A 39 3.06 0.01 3.38
CA ALA A 39 2.03 0.94 2.91
C ALA A 39 2.32 1.37 1.47
N LEU A 40 1.38 1.10 0.57
CA LEU A 40 1.44 1.54 -0.82
C LEU A 40 0.76 2.89 -1.00
N LEU A 41 -0.31 3.14 -0.23
CA LEU A 41 -1.11 4.36 -0.23
C LEU A 41 -1.47 4.72 1.21
N GLU A 42 -1.70 6.01 1.46
CA GLU A 42 -2.08 6.56 2.78
C GLU A 42 -3.24 7.55 2.63
N CYS A 43 -3.86 7.96 3.75
CA CYS A 43 -4.81 9.07 3.73
C CYS A 43 -4.11 10.37 3.29
N ALA A 44 -4.88 11.27 2.66
CA ALA A 44 -4.48 12.67 2.47
C ALA A 44 -4.31 13.47 3.78
N CYS A 45 -4.65 12.89 4.93
CA CYS A 45 -4.66 13.56 6.22
C CYS A 45 -3.25 13.83 6.79
N GLY A 46 -2.21 13.21 6.22
CA GLY A 46 -0.82 13.46 6.57
C GLY A 46 -0.31 12.70 7.80
N GLU A 47 -1.19 11.98 8.51
CA GLU A 47 -0.84 11.14 9.66
C GLU A 47 -0.43 9.73 9.17
N PRO A 48 0.83 9.31 9.39
CA PRO A 48 1.31 7.99 8.96
C PRO A 48 0.48 6.85 9.57
N GLY A 49 0.04 5.90 8.74
CA GLY A 49 -0.72 4.74 9.20
C GLY A 49 -2.14 5.04 9.65
N CYS A 50 -2.65 6.26 9.42
CA CYS A 50 -4.04 6.58 9.74
C CYS A 50 -5.03 5.78 8.89
N TRP A 51 -4.76 5.62 7.59
CA TRP A 51 -5.59 4.84 6.68
C TRP A 51 -4.73 4.26 5.55
N PRO A 52 -3.86 3.29 5.86
CA PRO A 52 -2.98 2.72 4.87
C PRO A 52 -3.73 1.71 3.98
N LEU A 53 -3.28 1.58 2.74
CA LEU A 53 -3.42 0.37 1.95
C LEU A 53 -2.09 -0.37 2.02
N LEU A 54 -2.07 -1.49 2.74
CA LEU A 54 -0.88 -2.31 2.93
C LEU A 54 -0.82 -3.39 1.84
N ALA A 55 0.40 -3.78 1.45
CA ALA A 55 0.65 -4.94 0.61
C ALA A 55 1.99 -5.59 0.95
N THR A 56 2.10 -6.89 0.72
CA THR A 56 3.38 -7.59 0.67
C THR A 56 4.08 -7.24 -0.64
N VAL A 57 5.32 -6.75 -0.56
CA VAL A 57 6.11 -6.32 -1.73
C VAL A 57 7.28 -7.28 -1.92
N THR A 58 7.17 -8.22 -2.86
CA THR A 58 8.25 -9.15 -3.17
C THR A 58 9.12 -8.58 -4.28
N VAL A 59 10.38 -8.29 -3.96
CA VAL A 59 11.36 -7.75 -4.93
C VAL A 59 12.27 -8.88 -5.40
N GLY A 60 12.19 -9.21 -6.68
CA GLY A 60 13.09 -10.13 -7.36
C GLY A 60 14.10 -9.42 -8.28
N PRO A 61 14.98 -10.20 -8.95
CA PRO A 61 15.99 -9.63 -9.85
C PRO A 61 15.40 -9.01 -11.12
N VAL A 62 14.26 -9.53 -11.60
CA VAL A 62 13.62 -9.10 -12.87
C VAL A 62 12.20 -8.60 -12.72
N ARG A 63 11.56 -8.86 -11.58
CA ARG A 63 10.16 -8.50 -11.32
C ARG A 63 9.98 -8.03 -9.88
N VAL A 64 8.99 -7.17 -9.68
CA VAL A 64 8.45 -6.81 -8.37
C VAL A 64 6.98 -7.24 -8.33
N ILE A 65 6.55 -7.85 -7.23
CA ILE A 65 5.19 -8.34 -7.05
C ILE A 65 4.57 -7.66 -5.84
N TRP A 66 3.39 -7.07 -6.02
CA TRP A 66 2.54 -6.62 -4.91
C TRP A 66 1.40 -7.60 -4.73
N SER A 67 1.22 -8.10 -3.51
CA SER A 67 0.20 -9.09 -3.16
C SER A 67 -0.26 -8.93 -1.71
N GLY A 68 -1.22 -9.75 -1.28
CA GLY A 68 -1.66 -9.78 0.11
C GLY A 68 -2.14 -8.43 0.60
N PHE A 69 -2.96 -7.75 -0.19
CA PHE A 69 -3.46 -6.42 0.12
C PHE A 69 -4.34 -6.44 1.36
N GLU A 70 -4.21 -5.41 2.18
CA GLU A 70 -4.97 -5.27 3.41
C GLU A 70 -5.24 -3.80 3.72
N GLN A 71 -6.45 -3.54 4.22
CA GLN A 71 -6.80 -2.29 4.86
C GLN A 71 -7.09 -2.58 6.35
N PRO A 72 -6.21 -2.18 7.28
CA PRO A 72 -6.29 -2.62 8.68
C PRO A 72 -7.60 -2.27 9.40
N HIS A 73 -8.27 -1.18 9.02
CA HIS A 73 -9.57 -0.78 9.56
C HIS A 73 -10.74 -1.59 8.96
N ARG A 74 -10.48 -2.43 7.96
CA ARG A 74 -11.46 -3.26 7.24
C ARG A 74 -11.07 -4.74 7.21
N ARG A 75 -10.25 -5.19 8.16
CA ARG A 75 -9.94 -6.61 8.35
C ARG A 75 -11.17 -7.42 8.77
N ALA A 76 -11.08 -8.74 8.68
CA ALA A 76 -12.07 -9.64 9.23
C ALA A 76 -12.33 -9.33 10.72
N GLY A 77 -13.60 -9.18 11.11
CA GLY A 77 -13.99 -8.81 12.47
C GLY A 77 -13.93 -7.32 12.79
N SER A 78 -13.63 -6.44 11.84
CA SER A 78 -13.81 -5.00 12.02
C SER A 78 -15.30 -4.66 12.22
N ALA A 79 -15.60 -3.75 13.16
CA ALA A 79 -16.95 -3.26 13.43
C ALA A 79 -17.59 -2.59 12.20
N ALA A 80 -16.77 -2.05 11.31
CA ALA A 80 -17.18 -1.38 10.09
C ALA A 80 -17.27 -2.31 8.86
N GLY A 81 -17.11 -3.62 9.07
CA GLY A 81 -17.16 -4.65 8.05
C GLY A 81 -15.81 -4.99 7.43
N HIS A 82 -15.80 -6.04 6.60
CA HIS A 82 -14.62 -6.59 5.95
C HIS A 82 -14.52 -6.15 4.49
N TRP A 83 -13.33 -5.74 4.06
CA TRP A 83 -12.99 -5.58 2.65
C TRP A 83 -12.14 -6.76 2.20
N ASP A 84 -12.71 -7.57 1.29
CA ASP A 84 -12.03 -8.73 0.74
C ASP A 84 -11.15 -8.32 -0.45
N TYR A 85 -9.85 -8.54 -0.30
CA TYR A 85 -8.83 -8.30 -1.32
C TYR A 85 -8.35 -9.58 -2.02
N GLY A 86 -8.99 -10.73 -1.79
CA GLY A 86 -8.57 -12.02 -2.35
C GLY A 86 -8.50 -12.05 -3.89
N GLY A 87 -9.27 -11.20 -4.57
CA GLY A 87 -9.21 -11.01 -6.03
C GLY A 87 -8.40 -9.80 -6.50
N PHE A 88 -7.79 -9.04 -5.59
CA PHE A 88 -7.08 -7.80 -5.92
C PHE A 88 -5.57 -8.05 -6.05
N GLY A 89 -5.15 -8.29 -7.29
CA GLY A 89 -3.77 -8.68 -7.61
C GLY A 89 -3.60 -10.21 -7.71
N PRO A 90 -2.35 -10.70 -7.68
CA PRO A 90 -1.11 -9.93 -7.54
C PRO A 90 -0.86 -8.99 -8.72
N PHE A 91 -0.26 -7.84 -8.45
CA PHE A 91 0.24 -6.94 -9.49
C PHE A 91 1.72 -7.23 -9.71
N VAL A 92 2.11 -7.42 -10.97
CA VAL A 92 3.48 -7.78 -11.36
C VAL A 92 4.06 -6.67 -12.22
N PHE A 93 5.22 -6.18 -11.80
CA PHE A 93 5.95 -5.11 -12.47
C PHE A 93 7.29 -5.63 -12.96
N GLU A 94 7.76 -5.11 -14.09
CA GLU A 94 9.16 -5.28 -14.50
C GLU A 94 10.06 -4.46 -13.58
N ARG A 95 11.20 -5.03 -13.16
CA ARG A 95 12.04 -4.46 -12.11
C ARG A 95 12.62 -3.09 -12.47
N ALA A 96 13.17 -2.92 -13.67
CA ALA A 96 13.77 -1.66 -14.07
C ALA A 96 12.72 -0.54 -14.20
N ALA A 97 11.56 -0.83 -14.80
CA ALA A 97 10.45 0.11 -14.92
C ALA A 97 9.90 0.53 -13.55
N TYR A 98 9.78 -0.43 -12.62
CA TYR A 98 9.37 -0.16 -11.24
C TYR A 98 10.34 0.80 -10.55
N ASP A 99 11.64 0.48 -10.58
CA ASP A 99 12.68 1.29 -9.95
C ASP A 99 12.74 2.72 -10.53
N ALA A 100 12.56 2.88 -11.85
CA ALA A 100 12.49 4.18 -12.50
C ALA A 100 11.25 4.97 -12.08
N ALA A 101 10.09 4.32 -11.98
CA ALA A 101 8.86 4.95 -11.51
C ALA A 101 8.99 5.42 -10.05
N LEU A 102 9.59 4.62 -9.17
CA LEU A 102 9.85 5.03 -7.79
C LEU A 102 10.80 6.23 -7.72
N GLN A 103 11.81 6.31 -8.60
CA GLN A 103 12.72 7.46 -8.64
C GLN A 103 12.03 8.74 -9.11
N ALA A 104 11.24 8.65 -10.19
CA ALA A 104 10.48 9.78 -10.70
C ALA A 104 9.52 10.35 -9.65
N ALA A 105 8.84 9.47 -8.93
CA ALA A 105 7.90 9.87 -7.88
C ALA A 105 8.57 10.28 -6.56
N ALA A 106 9.85 9.94 -6.34
CA ALA A 106 10.64 10.44 -5.21
C ALA A 106 11.21 11.85 -5.43
N GLY A 107 11.34 12.27 -6.68
CA GLY A 107 11.85 13.58 -7.07
C GLY A 107 10.79 14.62 -7.44
N ALA A 108 9.50 14.24 -7.41
CA ALA A 108 8.35 15.12 -7.59
C ALA A 108 7.86 15.67 -6.25
#